data_AF-A0A6F9DH14-F1
#
_entry.id   AF-A0A6F9DH14-F1
#
_cell.length_a   1.000
_cell.length_b   1.000
_cell.length_c   1.000
_cell.angle_alpha   90.00
_cell.angle_beta   90.00
_cell.angle_gamma   90.00
#
_symmetry.space_group_name_H-M   'P 1'
#
loop_
_entity.id
_entity.type
_entity.pdbx_description
1 polymer ?
#
loop_
_entity_poly.entity_id
_entity_poly.type
_entity_poly.pdbx_seq_one_letter_code
_entity_poly.pdbx_strand_id
1 'polypeptide(L)'
;MRVTLALCRYGRIPGRKFAGKNQEPHKISRKDRQQFVEGLKIECTNEMWLTRPYLNTEQGNFLKNNYVQKTKGSPVVALNKTDNYEYRNAKFRINMRPHVRFEDRWNHVLEQNKWNSSSLDKPRPKHEKFAHAMVPTRLPDQWPKPDPIVEKLRLQADNTLSFPPDSNTEQKRVNPKHKTLDEPYLVVR
;
A
#
# COMPACT_ATOMS: atom_id res chain seq x y z
N MET A 1 -47.65 6.79 -62.47
CA MET A 1 -47.53 7.84 -61.44
C MET A 1 -46.11 7.83 -60.87
N ARG A 2 -45.40 8.96 -60.96
CA ARG A 2 -43.98 9.10 -60.59
C ARG A 2 -43.85 9.31 -59.08
N VAL A 3 -43.54 8.26 -58.32
CA VAL A 3 -43.30 8.30 -56.87
C VAL A 3 -41.88 8.82 -56.52
N THR A 4 -41.06 9.11 -57.53
CA THR A 4 -39.63 9.39 -57.38
C THR A 4 -39.30 10.82 -56.93
N LEU A 5 -40.20 11.80 -57.06
CA LEU A 5 -39.92 13.21 -56.74
C LEU A 5 -40.11 13.59 -55.27
N ALA A 6 -40.94 12.86 -54.51
CA ALA A 6 -41.20 13.17 -53.10
C ALA A 6 -40.04 12.77 -52.19
N LEU A 7 -39.36 11.65 -52.45
CA LEU A 7 -38.22 11.19 -51.63
C LEU A 7 -36.97 12.09 -51.77
N CYS A 8 -36.79 12.76 -52.92
CA CYS A 8 -35.64 13.64 -53.15
C CYS A 8 -35.70 14.98 -52.38
N ARG A 9 -36.85 15.39 -51.82
CA ARG A 9 -36.96 16.60 -50.97
C ARG A 9 -36.68 16.35 -49.49
N TYR A 10 -36.66 15.09 -49.05
CA TYR A 10 -36.54 14.70 -47.65
C TYR A 10 -35.24 13.94 -47.38
N GLY A 11 -34.08 14.56 -47.62
CA GLY A 11 -32.76 14.06 -47.20
C GLY A 11 -32.55 14.00 -45.67
N ARG A 12 -33.64 13.87 -44.90
CA ARG A 12 -33.63 13.91 -43.43
C ARG A 12 -33.93 12.51 -42.91
N ILE A 13 -32.89 11.85 -42.43
CA ILE A 13 -32.99 10.57 -41.72
C ILE A 13 -33.73 10.84 -40.40
N PRO A 14 -34.86 10.16 -40.11
CA PRO A 14 -35.60 10.36 -38.88
C PRO A 14 -34.78 9.81 -37.69
N GLY A 15 -34.63 10.62 -36.64
CA GLY A 15 -33.90 10.23 -35.42
C GLY A 15 -32.39 10.46 -35.49
N ARG A 16 -31.62 9.65 -34.75
CA ARG A 16 -30.16 9.77 -34.64
C ARG A 16 -29.49 9.04 -35.81
N LYS A 17 -28.67 9.76 -36.59
CA LYS A 17 -28.05 9.26 -37.85
C LYS A 17 -27.32 7.92 -37.75
N PHE A 18 -26.67 7.64 -36.61
CA PHE A 18 -25.84 6.45 -36.40
C PHE A 18 -26.44 5.48 -35.37
N ALA A 19 -27.75 5.56 -35.10
CA ALA A 19 -28.41 4.69 -34.14
C ALA A 19 -29.89 4.42 -34.49
N GLY A 20 -30.41 3.27 -34.09
CA GLY A 20 -31.80 2.88 -34.33
C GLY A 20 -32.02 2.18 -35.68
N LYS A 21 -33.28 2.09 -36.12
CA LYS A 21 -33.69 1.33 -37.32
C LYS A 21 -33.28 1.99 -38.63
N ASN A 22 -33.35 3.32 -38.70
CA ASN A 22 -33.03 4.10 -39.90
C ASN A 22 -31.70 4.80 -39.69
N GLN A 23 -30.61 4.18 -40.15
CA GLN A 23 -29.24 4.72 -40.04
C GLN A 23 -28.75 5.25 -41.38
N GLU A 24 -27.83 6.21 -41.33
CA GLU A 24 -27.12 6.68 -42.50
C GLU A 24 -26.15 5.59 -43.00
N PRO A 25 -26.22 5.18 -44.28
CA PRO A 25 -25.30 4.16 -44.79
C PRO A 25 -23.87 4.71 -44.79
N HIS A 26 -22.97 4.02 -44.08
CA HIS A 26 -21.57 4.38 -44.04
C HIS A 26 -20.86 3.96 -45.33
N LYS A 27 -20.25 4.92 -46.03
CA LYS A 27 -19.48 4.67 -47.25
C LYS A 27 -18.00 4.57 -46.90
N ILE A 28 -17.43 3.38 -47.07
CA ILE A 28 -16.00 3.14 -46.85
C ILE A 28 -15.22 3.76 -48.01
N SER A 29 -14.36 4.73 -47.70
CA SER A 29 -13.53 5.38 -48.70
C SER A 29 -12.35 4.49 -49.13
N ARG A 30 -11.71 4.84 -50.25
CA ARG A 30 -10.48 4.17 -50.68
C ARG A 30 -9.35 4.30 -49.65
N LYS A 31 -9.28 5.43 -48.95
CA LYS A 31 -8.26 5.69 -47.92
C LYS A 31 -8.45 4.77 -46.72
N ASP A 32 -9.68 4.58 -46.25
CA ASP A 32 -9.98 3.68 -45.13
C ASP A 32 -9.56 2.25 -45.44
N ARG A 33 -9.79 1.80 -46.69
CA ARG A 33 -9.33 0.47 -47.14
C ARG A 33 -7.81 0.35 -47.16
N GLN A 34 -7.12 1.40 -47.59
CA GLN A 34 -5.64 1.41 -47.59
C GLN A 34 -5.09 1.35 -46.17
N GLN A 35 -5.63 2.17 -45.25
CA GLN A 35 -5.25 2.13 -43.83
C GLN A 35 -5.52 0.77 -43.20
N PHE A 36 -6.66 0.14 -43.53
CA PHE A 36 -6.97 -1.20 -43.06
C PHE A 36 -5.94 -2.24 -43.55
N VAL A 37 -5.58 -2.20 -44.84
CA VAL A 37 -4.56 -3.10 -45.40
C VAL A 37 -3.17 -2.82 -44.81
N GLU A 38 -2.82 -1.57 -44.55
CA GLU A 38 -1.58 -1.20 -43.87
C GLU A 38 -1.53 -1.73 -42.43
N GLY A 39 -2.64 -1.62 -41.69
CA GLY A 39 -2.79 -2.23 -40.36
C GLY A 39 -2.58 -3.74 -40.39
N LEU A 40 -3.23 -4.44 -41.33
CA LEU A 40 -3.06 -5.88 -41.50
C LEU A 40 -1.62 -6.30 -41.82
N LYS A 41 -0.87 -5.48 -42.58
CA LYS A 41 0.55 -5.74 -42.85
C LYS A 41 1.40 -5.62 -41.59
N ILE A 42 1.12 -4.63 -40.75
CA ILE A 42 1.81 -4.46 -39.46
C ILE A 42 1.50 -5.65 -38.55
N GLU A 43 0.24 -6.05 -38.44
CA GLU A 43 -0.17 -7.22 -37.65
C GLU A 43 0.51 -8.50 -38.14
N CYS A 44 0.51 -8.77 -39.45
CA CYS A 44 1.19 -9.93 -40.03
C CYS A 44 2.70 -9.92 -39.73
N THR A 45 3.34 -8.75 -39.78
CA THR A 45 4.76 -8.59 -39.43
C THR A 45 4.98 -8.86 -37.94
N ASN A 46 4.12 -8.35 -37.07
CA ASN A 46 4.20 -8.59 -35.63
C ASN A 46 4.04 -10.08 -35.30
N GLU A 47 3.06 -10.75 -35.90
CA GLU A 47 2.85 -12.20 -35.74
C GLU A 47 4.08 -12.99 -36.19
N MET A 48 4.66 -12.64 -37.35
CA MET A 48 5.90 -13.25 -37.81
C MET A 48 7.03 -13.11 -36.77
N TRP A 49 7.19 -11.93 -36.15
CA TRP A 49 8.22 -11.73 -35.12
C TRP A 49 7.91 -12.47 -33.82
N LEU A 50 6.64 -12.59 -33.42
CA LEU A 50 6.23 -13.25 -32.18
C LEU A 50 6.27 -14.78 -32.26
N THR A 51 6.17 -15.37 -33.46
CA THR A 51 6.23 -16.84 -33.65
C THR A 51 7.59 -17.48 -33.34
N ARG A 52 8.67 -16.69 -33.21
CA ARG A 52 10.04 -17.19 -33.02
C ARG A 52 10.61 -16.75 -31.67
N PRO A 53 10.13 -17.32 -30.54
CA PRO A 53 10.70 -17.01 -29.24
C PRO A 53 12.14 -17.52 -29.14
N TYR A 54 13.03 -16.72 -28.57
CA TYR A 54 14.43 -17.11 -28.34
C TYR A 54 14.57 -18.17 -27.23
N LEU A 55 13.68 -18.14 -26.23
CA LEU A 55 13.70 -19.05 -25.09
C LEU A 55 12.51 -20.00 -25.14
N ASN A 56 12.73 -21.23 -24.68
CA ASN A 56 11.64 -22.14 -24.40
C ASN A 56 10.80 -21.63 -23.23
N THR A 57 9.52 -22.02 -23.16
CA THR A 57 8.60 -21.59 -22.12
C THR A 57 9.11 -21.89 -20.71
N GLU A 58 9.72 -23.06 -20.51
CA GLU A 58 10.33 -23.46 -19.24
C GLU A 58 11.50 -22.57 -18.84
N GLN A 59 12.41 -22.28 -19.77
CA GLN A 59 13.57 -21.41 -19.55
C GLN A 59 13.12 -19.97 -19.23
N GLY A 60 12.13 -19.46 -19.97
CA GLY A 60 11.55 -18.15 -19.72
C GLY A 60 10.91 -18.05 -18.34
N ASN A 61 10.17 -19.09 -17.92
CA ASN A 61 9.56 -19.15 -16.58
C ASN A 61 10.63 -19.25 -15.50
N PHE A 62 11.67 -20.05 -15.71
CA PHE A 62 12.81 -20.16 -14.79
C PHE A 62 13.47 -18.80 -14.58
N LEU A 63 13.80 -18.08 -15.65
CA LEU A 63 14.45 -16.76 -15.56
C LEU A 63 13.56 -15.74 -14.86
N LYS A 64 12.27 -15.67 -15.20
CA LYS A 64 11.31 -14.76 -14.55
C LYS A 64 11.14 -15.00 -13.05
N ASN A 65 11.18 -16.26 -12.64
CA ASN A 65 10.96 -16.65 -11.25
C ASN A 65 12.21 -16.52 -10.37
N ASN A 66 13.40 -16.56 -10.99
CA ASN A 66 14.68 -16.56 -10.28
C ASN A 66 15.46 -15.26 -10.41
N TYR A 67 15.04 -14.33 -11.28
CA TYR A 67 15.73 -13.08 -11.48
C TYR A 67 14.78 -11.90 -11.63
N VAL A 68 15.18 -10.74 -11.11
CA VAL A 68 14.45 -9.47 -11.23
C VAL A 68 15.35 -8.34 -11.68
N GLN A 69 14.81 -7.53 -12.59
CA GLN A 69 15.32 -6.19 -12.88
C GLN A 69 14.38 -5.18 -12.23
N LYS A 70 14.93 -4.26 -11.43
CA LYS A 70 14.13 -3.24 -10.73
C LYS A 70 13.63 -2.16 -11.70
N THR A 71 14.47 -1.76 -12.64
CA THR A 71 14.18 -0.78 -13.69
C THR A 71 14.81 -1.19 -15.02
N LYS A 72 14.29 -0.66 -16.13
CA LYS A 72 14.89 -0.88 -17.46
C LYS A 72 16.33 -0.37 -17.45
N GLY A 73 17.29 -1.23 -17.76
CA GLY A 73 18.73 -0.92 -17.74
C GLY A 73 19.44 -1.19 -16.40
N SER A 74 18.71 -1.54 -15.33
CA SER A 74 19.33 -2.01 -14.10
C SER A 74 19.88 -3.44 -14.26
N PRO A 75 20.96 -3.80 -13.54
CA PRO A 75 21.48 -5.16 -13.56
C PRO A 75 20.42 -6.14 -13.07
N VAL A 76 20.40 -7.31 -13.71
CA VAL A 76 19.56 -8.44 -13.29
C VAL A 76 20.12 -8.98 -11.98
N VAL A 77 19.28 -9.03 -10.94
CA VAL A 77 19.66 -9.59 -9.63
C VAL A 77 18.85 -10.87 -9.39
N ALA A 78 19.49 -11.88 -8.80
CA ALA A 78 18.80 -13.09 -8.39
C ALA A 78 17.70 -12.78 -7.35
N LEU A 79 16.55 -13.43 -7.49
CA LEU A 79 15.40 -13.28 -6.61
C LEU A 79 15.58 -14.08 -5.33
N ASN A 80 15.90 -13.39 -4.23
CA ASN A 80 15.71 -13.95 -2.89
C ASN A 80 14.25 -13.74 -2.47
N LYS A 81 13.47 -14.83 -2.45
CA LYS A 81 12.04 -14.77 -2.11
C LYS A 81 11.79 -14.34 -0.66
N THR A 82 12.66 -14.77 0.25
CA THR A 82 12.63 -14.42 1.68
C THR A 82 12.79 -12.92 1.89
N ASP A 83 13.85 -12.34 1.32
CA ASP A 83 14.23 -10.94 1.53
C ASP A 83 13.18 -10.00 0.92
N ASN A 84 12.61 -10.40 -0.23
CA ASN A 84 11.54 -9.64 -0.87
C ASN A 84 10.23 -9.66 -0.06
N TYR A 85 9.89 -10.79 0.57
CA TYR A 85 8.72 -10.87 1.44
C TYR A 85 8.90 -9.99 2.68
N GLU A 86 10.05 -10.11 3.35
CA GLU A 86 10.37 -9.29 4.52
C GLU A 86 10.38 -7.80 4.20
N TYR A 87 10.99 -7.41 3.07
CA TYR A 87 10.98 -6.03 2.60
C TYR A 87 9.55 -5.51 2.31
N ARG A 88 8.72 -6.31 1.63
CA ARG A 88 7.32 -5.95 1.37
C ARG A 88 6.51 -5.86 2.67
N ASN A 89 6.74 -6.76 3.62
CA ASN A 89 6.07 -6.77 4.91
C ASN A 89 6.51 -5.59 5.79
N ALA A 90 7.80 -5.24 5.79
CA ALA A 90 8.32 -4.05 6.46
C ALA A 90 7.72 -2.78 5.86
N LYS A 91 7.66 -2.66 4.53
CA LYS A 91 6.98 -1.55 3.86
C LYS A 91 5.49 -1.50 4.19
N PHE A 92 4.83 -2.65 4.27
CA PHE A 92 3.43 -2.73 4.69
C PHE A 92 3.27 -2.22 6.13
N ARG A 93 4.11 -2.66 7.07
CA ARG A 93 4.10 -2.18 8.47
C ARG A 93 4.32 -0.67 8.59
N ILE A 94 5.22 -0.10 7.78
CA ILE A 94 5.45 1.36 7.72
C ILE A 94 4.22 2.09 7.19
N ASN A 95 3.54 1.52 6.19
CA ASN A 95 2.34 2.10 5.57
C ASN A 95 1.04 1.83 6.35
N MET A 96 1.07 1.03 7.41
CA MET A 96 -0.04 0.94 8.35
C MET A 96 -0.20 2.29 9.06
N ARG A 97 -1.45 2.68 9.36
CA ARG A 97 -1.72 3.87 10.16
C ARG A 97 -0.89 3.79 11.45
N PRO A 98 -0.15 4.86 11.82
CA PRO A 98 0.63 4.85 13.05
C PRO A 98 -0.29 4.54 14.23
N HIS A 99 0.23 3.82 15.22
CA HIS A 99 -0.49 3.62 16.48
C HIS A 99 -0.82 5.00 17.06
N VAL A 100 -2.11 5.34 17.15
CA VAL A 100 -2.55 6.53 17.88
C VAL A 100 -2.32 6.24 19.35
N ARG A 101 -1.31 6.89 19.93
CA ARG A 101 -0.97 6.72 21.34
C ARG A 101 -2.05 7.39 22.21
N PHE A 102 -2.26 6.84 23.41
CA PHE A 102 -3.25 7.41 24.34
C PHE A 102 -2.83 8.81 24.80
N GLU A 103 -1.52 9.02 24.93
CA GLU A 103 -0.88 10.28 25.28
C GLU A 103 -1.23 11.40 24.28
N ASP A 104 -1.26 11.10 22.98
CA ASP A 104 -1.63 12.09 21.95
C ASP A 104 -3.09 12.53 22.09
N ARG A 105 -3.99 11.59 22.47
CA ARG A 105 -5.40 11.91 22.76
C ARG A 105 -5.55 12.70 24.05
N TRP A 106 -4.75 12.37 25.07
CA TRP A 106 -4.79 13.03 26.37
C TRP A 106 -4.27 14.47 26.30
N ASN A 107 -3.23 14.72 25.51
CA ASN A 107 -2.71 16.07 25.27
C ASN A 107 -3.78 16.99 24.66
N HIS A 108 -4.61 16.47 23.75
CA HIS A 108 -5.70 17.25 23.17
C HIS A 108 -6.79 17.61 24.20
N VAL A 109 -7.09 16.71 25.15
CA VAL A 109 -8.01 17.00 26.27
C VAL A 109 -7.41 18.05 27.22
N LEU A 110 -6.11 17.97 27.49
CA LEU A 110 -5.40 18.97 28.31
C LEU A 110 -5.40 20.36 27.66
N GLU A 111 -5.26 20.45 26.34
CA GLU A 111 -5.39 21.71 25.60
C GLU A 111 -6.79 22.30 25.77
N GLN A 112 -7.86 21.51 25.66
CA GLN A 112 -9.23 22.00 25.91
C GLN A 112 -9.42 22.49 27.35
N ASN A 113 -8.79 21.83 28.32
CA ASN A 113 -8.84 22.25 29.73
C ASN A 113 -8.12 23.59 29.98
N LYS A 114 -7.07 23.95 29.21
CA LYS A 114 -6.41 25.26 29.32
C LYS A 114 -7.32 26.42 28.90
N TRP A 115 -8.26 26.18 27.99
CA TRP A 115 -9.25 27.18 27.59
C TRP A 115 -10.43 27.25 28.56
N ASN A 116 -10.77 26.14 29.21
CA ASN A 116 -11.82 26.08 30.23
C ASN A 116 -11.35 26.50 31.63
N SER A 117 -10.04 26.62 31.88
CA SER A 117 -9.51 27.23 33.11
C SER A 117 -9.61 28.77 33.03
N SER A 118 -10.82 29.29 32.82
CA SER A 118 -11.10 30.59 33.38
C SER A 118 -10.94 30.44 34.90
N SER A 119 -10.22 31.35 35.55
CA SER A 119 -9.97 31.34 36.99
C SER A 119 -11.25 31.50 37.85
N LEU A 120 -12.43 31.40 37.23
CA LEU A 120 -13.74 31.67 37.83
C LEU A 120 -14.54 30.42 38.20
N ASP A 121 -14.16 29.22 37.73
CA ASP A 121 -14.93 28.00 38.01
C ASP A 121 -14.24 27.09 39.03
N LYS A 122 -14.25 27.52 40.30
CA LYS A 122 -14.28 26.53 41.38
C LYS A 122 -15.69 25.94 41.40
N PRO A 123 -15.89 24.62 41.26
CA PRO A 123 -17.22 24.05 41.31
C PRO A 123 -17.84 24.38 42.67
N ARG A 124 -19.01 25.02 42.64
CA ARG A 124 -19.79 25.22 43.86
C ARG A 124 -20.10 23.83 44.43
N PRO A 125 -20.02 23.60 45.76
CA PRO A 125 -20.06 22.27 46.40
C PRO A 125 -21.32 21.45 46.10
N LYS A 126 -22.37 22.07 45.54
CA LYS A 126 -23.58 21.38 45.08
C LYS A 126 -23.36 20.47 43.87
N HIS A 127 -22.31 20.68 43.06
CA HIS A 127 -22.06 19.90 41.83
C HIS A 127 -20.97 18.84 41.96
N GLU A 128 -20.14 18.86 43.01
CA GLU A 128 -19.10 17.84 43.26
C GLU A 128 -19.71 16.44 43.45
N LYS A 129 -20.87 16.34 44.11
CA LYS A 129 -21.57 15.06 44.30
C LYS A 129 -22.00 14.41 42.97
N PHE A 130 -22.31 15.23 41.96
CA PHE A 130 -22.71 14.74 40.64
C PHE A 130 -21.51 14.45 39.74
N ALA A 131 -20.40 15.18 39.90
CA ALA A 131 -19.16 14.92 39.16
C ALA A 131 -18.57 13.54 39.50
N HIS A 132 -18.56 13.14 40.78
CA HIS A 132 -18.15 11.79 41.18
C HIS A 132 -19.07 10.68 40.65
N ALA A 133 -20.36 10.97 40.43
CA ALA A 133 -21.31 10.02 39.88
C ALA A 133 -21.17 9.82 38.37
N MET A 134 -20.50 10.73 37.66
CA MET A 134 -20.23 10.63 36.21
C MET A 134 -18.94 9.87 35.89
N VAL A 135 -18.08 9.60 36.89
CA VAL A 135 -16.94 8.68 36.71
C VAL A 135 -17.48 7.26 36.83
N PRO A 136 -17.45 6.44 35.76
CA PRO A 136 -17.97 5.08 35.83
C PRO A 136 -17.16 4.28 36.86
N THR A 137 -17.84 3.73 37.87
CA THR A 137 -17.20 2.94 38.94
C THR A 137 -16.59 1.64 38.44
N ARG A 138 -16.97 1.21 37.23
CA ARG A 138 -16.38 0.08 36.50
C ARG A 138 -16.18 0.48 35.05
N LEU A 139 -14.98 0.24 34.53
CA LEU A 139 -14.70 0.35 33.10
C LEU A 139 -15.55 -0.67 32.33
N PRO A 140 -16.00 -0.35 31.11
CA PRO A 140 -16.81 -1.27 30.30
C PRO A 140 -16.01 -2.56 30.01
N ASP A 141 -16.67 -3.71 30.17
CA ASP A 141 -16.10 -5.07 29.98
C ASP A 141 -15.58 -5.35 28.56
N GLN A 142 -15.75 -4.42 27.63
CA GLN A 142 -15.34 -4.55 26.22
C GLN A 142 -13.88 -4.16 25.96
N TRP A 143 -13.13 -3.72 26.97
CA TRP A 143 -11.69 -3.56 26.82
C TRP A 143 -11.01 -4.92 26.96
N PRO A 144 -10.10 -5.29 26.04
CA PRO A 144 -9.38 -6.56 26.14
C PRO A 144 -8.60 -6.56 27.44
N LYS A 145 -9.03 -7.41 28.39
CA LYS A 145 -8.27 -7.67 29.61
C LYS A 145 -6.97 -8.37 29.18
N PRO A 146 -5.81 -8.00 29.71
CA PRO A 146 -4.61 -8.79 29.49
C PRO A 146 -4.89 -10.22 29.95
N ASP A 147 -4.39 -11.20 29.22
CA ASP A 147 -4.56 -12.60 29.63
C ASP A 147 -4.09 -12.76 31.08
N PRO A 148 -4.84 -13.46 31.95
CA PRO A 148 -4.49 -13.58 33.37
C PRO A 148 -3.12 -14.23 33.57
N ILE A 149 -2.60 -14.93 32.56
CA ILE A 149 -1.25 -15.48 32.51
C ILE A 149 -0.22 -14.36 32.34
N VAL A 150 -0.45 -13.41 31.43
CA VAL A 150 0.43 -12.27 31.17
C VAL A 150 0.49 -11.35 32.38
N GLU A 151 -0.64 -11.16 33.08
CA GLU A 151 -0.69 -10.32 34.27
C GLU A 151 0.05 -10.96 35.46
N LYS A 152 -0.07 -12.28 35.65
CA LYS A 152 0.73 -13.03 36.63
C LYS A 152 2.23 -12.96 36.34
N LEU A 153 2.62 -13.09 35.07
CA LEU A 153 4.03 -12.99 34.67
C LEU A 153 4.58 -11.58 34.89
N ARG A 154 3.76 -10.54 34.67
CA ARG A 154 4.14 -9.14 34.89
C ARG A 154 4.36 -8.84 36.38
N LEU A 155 3.43 -9.29 37.25
CA LEU A 155 3.56 -9.15 38.70
C LEU A 155 4.74 -9.95 39.26
N GLN A 156 5.07 -11.10 38.65
CA GLN A 156 6.27 -11.87 38.99
C GLN A 156 7.55 -11.15 38.55
N ALA A 157 7.57 -10.54 37.36
CA ALA A 157 8.72 -9.78 36.86
C ALA A 157 9.01 -8.55 37.73
N ASP A 158 7.97 -7.81 38.14
CA ASP A 158 8.11 -6.60 38.97
C ASP A 158 8.62 -6.94 40.38
N ASN A 159 8.26 -8.10 40.94
CA ASN A 159 8.78 -8.59 42.21
C ASN A 159 10.23 -9.11 42.14
N THR A 160 10.74 -9.43 40.94
CA THR A 160 12.14 -9.87 40.75
C THR A 160 13.10 -8.74 40.37
N LEU A 161 12.59 -7.55 40.09
CA LEU A 161 13.37 -6.35 39.73
C LEU A 161 13.65 -5.44 40.94
N SER A 162 13.72 -5.98 42.15
CA SER A 162 14.44 -5.32 43.23
C SER A 162 15.94 -5.44 42.94
N PHE A 163 16.47 -4.48 42.16
CA PHE A 163 17.89 -4.31 41.98
C PHE A 163 18.56 -4.15 43.36
N PRO A 164 19.56 -4.98 43.71
CA PRO A 164 20.39 -4.68 44.87
C PRO A 164 21.11 -3.34 44.62
N PRO A 165 21.29 -2.50 45.65
CA PRO A 165 21.98 -1.23 45.49
C PRO A 165 23.40 -1.45 44.96
N ASP A 166 23.74 -0.67 43.93
CA ASP A 166 24.96 -0.76 43.14
C ASP A 166 26.24 -0.78 44.00
N SER A 167 26.91 -1.93 44.04
CA SER A 167 28.33 -2.00 44.42
C SER A 167 29.18 -1.93 43.15
N ASN A 168 29.77 -0.76 42.94
CA ASN A 168 30.86 -0.42 42.02
C ASN A 168 31.64 -1.64 41.46
N THR A 169 31.65 -1.79 40.13
CA THR A 169 32.75 -2.49 39.46
C THR A 169 33.04 -1.84 38.11
N GLU A 170 34.15 -1.11 38.06
CA GLU A 170 34.79 -0.65 36.84
C GLU A 170 35.04 -1.83 35.90
N GLN A 171 34.40 -1.85 34.73
CA GLN A 171 34.78 -2.76 33.66
C GLN A 171 35.22 -1.97 32.42
N LYS A 172 36.52 -2.08 32.19
CA LYS A 172 37.31 -1.51 31.10
C LYS A 172 36.69 -1.84 29.73
N ARG A 173 36.47 -0.79 28.94
CA ARG A 173 36.18 -0.90 27.51
C ARG A 173 37.36 -1.54 26.79
N VAL A 174 37.17 -2.74 26.24
CA VAL A 174 38.06 -3.33 25.24
C VAL A 174 37.41 -3.12 23.87
N ASN A 175 38.00 -2.23 23.06
CA ASN A 175 37.61 -2.01 21.67
C ASN A 175 37.96 -3.24 20.81
N PRO A 176 37.01 -3.85 20.08
CA PRO A 176 37.36 -4.82 19.05
C PRO A 176 37.84 -4.09 17.79
N LYS A 177 39.11 -4.33 17.44
CA LYS A 177 39.77 -3.88 16.21
C LYS A 177 39.02 -4.38 14.97
N HIS A 178 38.87 -3.51 13.98
CA HIS A 178 38.39 -3.81 12.64
C HIS A 178 39.13 -5.00 12.02
N LYS A 179 38.37 -6.03 11.60
CA LYS A 179 38.83 -7.04 10.64
C LYS A 179 38.34 -6.61 9.26
N THR A 180 39.25 -6.11 8.43
CA THR A 180 39.10 -6.04 6.98
C THR A 180 39.10 -7.47 6.43
N LEU A 181 38.03 -7.85 5.74
CA LEU A 181 38.00 -9.05 4.90
C LEU A 181 38.20 -8.58 3.46
N ASP A 182 39.33 -8.98 2.90
CA ASP A 182 39.62 -8.88 1.48
C ASP A 182 38.77 -9.93 0.73
N GLU A 183 37.85 -9.48 -0.13
CA GLU A 183 37.18 -10.34 -1.11
C GLU A 183 37.90 -10.22 -2.47
N PRO A 184 38.32 -11.32 -3.11
CA PRO A 184 38.85 -11.29 -4.46
C PRO A 184 37.71 -11.24 -5.50
N TYR A 185 37.73 -10.21 -6.35
CA TYR A 185 36.88 -10.12 -7.54
C TYR A 185 37.23 -11.22 -8.55
N LEU A 186 36.25 -12.07 -8.89
CA LEU A 186 36.33 -12.96 -10.05
C LEU A 186 36.09 -12.16 -11.33
N VAL A 187 37.14 -11.99 -12.12
CA VAL A 187 37.08 -11.54 -13.50
C VAL A 187 36.69 -12.74 -14.37
N VAL A 188 35.49 -12.73 -14.93
CA VAL A 188 35.07 -13.67 -15.98
C VAL A 188 35.46 -13.05 -17.32
N ARG A 189 36.28 -13.77 -18.09
CA ARG A 189 36.65 -13.46 -19.48
C ARG A 189 35.49 -13.72 -20.44
#